data_AF-A0A552QVU4-F1
#
_entry.id   AF-A0A552QVU4-F1
#
_cell.length_a   1.000
_cell.length_b   1.000
_cell.length_c   1.000
_cell.angle_alpha   90.00
_cell.angle_beta   90.00
_cell.angle_gamma   90.00
#
_symmetry.space_group_name_H-M   'P 1'
#
loop_
_entity.id
_entity.type
_entity.pdbx_description
1 polymer ?
#
loop_
_entity_poly.entity_id
_entity_poly.type
_entity_poly.pdbx_seq_one_letter_code
_entity_poly.pdbx_strand_id
1 'polypeptide(L)'
;MIVSGRGKYARTEREVQHLIHEVMTDLAQRQIDPSGYETVPERAVLCIVEDDHEERSNRWSADNCLYVSVDIESGYGALRWWGKRRPTSRASASIFDSVWTSLNSSPPATDPLLIMDPGAGDCYPRTAAIPVPRVREALEEFCGLRTGERPECIEWQLLDQTY
;
A
#
# COMPACT_ATOMS: atom_id res chain seq x y z
N MET A 1 -0.13 -6.47 -15.49
CA MET A 1 0.79 -5.32 -15.41
C MET A 1 0.66 -4.64 -14.05
N ILE A 2 1.71 -3.99 -13.53
CA ILE A 2 1.62 -3.23 -12.26
C ILE A 2 1.60 -1.74 -12.59
N VAL A 3 0.63 -1.02 -12.06
CA VAL A 3 0.56 0.44 -12.14
C VAL A 3 0.91 1.02 -10.78
N SER A 4 1.94 1.86 -10.74
CA SER A 4 2.19 2.73 -9.60
C SER A 4 1.38 4.00 -9.76
N GLY A 5 0.85 4.56 -8.66
CA GLY A 5 0.08 5.82 -8.64
C GLY A 5 0.80 7.03 -9.27
N ARG A 6 2.09 6.91 -9.61
CA ARG A 6 2.86 7.85 -10.44
C ARG A 6 2.75 7.61 -11.96
N GLY A 7 1.81 6.77 -12.42
CA GLY A 7 1.64 6.43 -13.84
C GLY A 7 2.75 5.54 -14.42
N LYS A 8 3.54 4.88 -13.56
CA LYS A 8 4.62 3.98 -13.99
C LYS A 8 4.10 2.56 -14.14
N TYR A 9 4.55 1.88 -15.19
CA TYR A 9 4.18 0.49 -15.49
C TYR A 9 5.37 -0.45 -15.30
N ALA A 10 5.13 -1.59 -14.64
CA ALA A 10 6.09 -2.69 -14.58
C ALA A 10 5.51 -3.97 -15.20
N ARG A 11 6.18 -4.45 -16.25
CA ARG A 11 5.79 -5.63 -17.03
C ARG A 11 6.79 -6.76 -16.87
N THR A 12 8.08 -6.47 -16.91
CA THR A 12 9.16 -7.46 -16.70
C THR A 12 9.54 -7.61 -15.23
N GLU A 13 10.18 -8.72 -14.87
CA GLU A 13 10.71 -8.93 -13.51
C GLU A 13 11.69 -7.83 -13.09
N ARG A 14 12.57 -7.40 -14.00
CA ARG A 14 13.52 -6.31 -13.75
C ARG A 14 12.81 -4.98 -13.45
N GLU A 15 11.75 -4.66 -14.19
CA GLU A 15 10.95 -3.45 -13.93
C GLU A 15 10.20 -3.55 -12.60
N VAL A 16 9.71 -4.74 -12.24
CA VAL A 16 9.06 -4.97 -10.95
C VAL A 16 10.05 -4.74 -9.81
N GLN A 17 11.24 -5.32 -9.89
CA GLN A 17 12.28 -5.14 -8.87
C GLN A 17 12.71 -3.68 -8.73
N HIS A 18 12.84 -2.96 -9.85
CA HIS A 18 13.11 -1.53 -9.83
C HIS A 18 11.98 -0.73 -9.18
N LEU A 19 10.72 -1.07 -9.48
CA LEU A 19 9.56 -0.43 -8.87
C LEU A 19 9.50 -0.67 -7.35
N ILE A 20 9.74 -1.91 -6.90
CA ILE A 20 9.79 -2.24 -5.48
C ILE A 20 10.91 -1.46 -4.80
N HIS A 21 12.09 -1.38 -5.42
CA HIS A 21 13.19 -0.57 -4.88
C HIS A 21 12.77 0.89 -4.69
N GLU A 22 12.23 1.54 -5.73
CA GLU A 22 11.76 2.93 -5.67
C GLU A 22 10.72 3.15 -4.56
N VAL A 23 9.73 2.25 -4.43
CA VAL A 23 8.71 2.35 -3.36
C VAL A 23 9.34 2.24 -1.97
N MET A 24 10.39 1.44 -1.82
CA MET A 24 11.05 1.22 -0.53
C MET A 24 12.05 2.32 -0.16
N THR A 25 12.55 3.10 -1.12
CA THR A 25 13.64 4.07 -0.89
C THR A 25 13.31 5.51 -1.20
N ASP A 26 12.40 5.77 -2.15
CA ASP A 26 12.27 7.09 -2.79
C ASP A 26 10.96 7.80 -2.43
N LEU A 27 10.16 7.24 -1.51
CA LEU A 27 8.99 7.92 -0.97
C LEU A 27 9.43 9.09 -0.09
N ALA A 28 8.82 10.25 -0.27
CA ALA A 28 9.10 11.42 0.57
C ALA A 28 8.83 11.08 2.04
N GLN A 29 9.82 11.34 2.89
CA GLN A 29 9.78 11.07 4.32
C GLN A 29 9.28 12.30 5.08
N ARG A 30 8.78 12.09 6.31
CA ARG A 30 8.39 13.20 7.18
C ARG A 30 9.62 14.02 7.53
N GLN A 31 9.60 15.32 7.22
CA GLN A 31 10.69 16.22 7.58
C GLN A 31 10.12 17.57 8.02
N ILE A 32 10.69 18.15 9.07
CA ILE A 32 10.39 19.51 9.49
C ILE A 32 11.59 20.38 9.13
N ASP A 33 11.37 21.37 8.28
CA ASP A 33 12.43 22.27 7.87
C ASP A 33 12.78 23.31 8.97
N PRO A 34 13.91 24.02 8.88
CA PRO A 34 14.29 25.03 9.87
C PRO A 34 13.30 26.21 10.01
N SER A 35 12.41 26.41 9.03
CA SER A 35 11.32 27.39 9.09
C SER A 35 10.04 26.85 9.74
N GLY A 36 10.02 25.57 10.13
CA GLY A 36 8.90 24.91 10.77
C GLY A 36 7.84 24.36 9.81
N TYR A 37 8.10 24.34 8.50
CA TYR A 37 7.20 23.67 7.55
C TYR A 37 7.45 22.16 7.57
N GLU A 38 6.35 21.42 7.60
CA GLU A 38 6.37 19.97 7.58
C GLU A 38 6.15 19.45 6.16
N THR A 39 7.07 18.60 5.71
CA THR A 39 6.89 17.75 4.53
C THR A 39 6.00 16.58 4.90
N VAL A 40 4.81 16.54 4.29
CA VAL A 40 3.87 15.42 4.46
C VAL A 40 4.47 14.19 3.76
N PRO A 41 4.55 13.03 4.45
CA PRO A 41 5.10 11.83 3.84
C PRO A 41 4.25 11.36 2.66
N GLU A 42 4.91 10.72 1.69
CA GLU A 42 4.22 10.11 0.57
C GLU A 42 3.82 8.65 0.86
N ARG A 43 2.79 8.18 0.14
CA ARG A 43 2.48 6.76 0.03
C ARG A 43 2.56 6.33 -1.43
N ALA A 44 3.00 5.10 -1.68
CA ALA A 44 2.82 4.48 -2.98
C ALA A 44 1.45 3.81 -3.07
N VAL A 45 0.95 3.68 -4.30
CA VAL A 45 -0.23 2.88 -4.63
C VAL A 45 0.17 1.94 -5.76
N LEU A 46 0.03 0.64 -5.55
CA LEU A 46 0.32 -0.40 -6.53
C LEU A 46 -0.96 -1.12 -6.89
N CYS A 47 -1.30 -1.22 -8.16
CA CYS A 47 -2.50 -1.94 -8.60
C CYS A 47 -2.13 -2.93 -9.71
N ILE A 48 -2.73 -4.12 -9.68
CA ILE A 48 -2.58 -5.12 -10.75
C ILE A 48 -3.71 -4.91 -11.77
N VAL A 49 -3.33 -4.69 -13.03
CA VAL A 49 -4.26 -4.50 -14.16
C VAL A 49 -3.98 -5.53 -15.26
N GLU A 50 -5.05 -6.02 -15.90
CA GLU A 50 -4.97 -7.02 -16.99
C GLU A 50 -4.60 -6.38 -18.33
N ASP A 51 -5.12 -5.18 -18.63
CA ASP A 51 -4.94 -4.50 -19.92
C ASP A 51 -4.09 -3.23 -19.84
N ASP A 52 -3.46 -2.89 -20.98
CA ASP A 52 -2.88 -1.56 -21.21
C ASP A 52 -4.01 -0.54 -21.28
N HIS A 53 -4.28 0.13 -20.16
CA HIS A 53 -5.13 1.31 -20.17
C HIS A 53 -4.38 2.44 -20.89
N GLU A 54 -5.04 3.09 -21.86
CA GLU A 54 -4.50 4.31 -22.48
C GLU A 54 -4.10 5.30 -21.37
N GLU A 55 -2.84 5.75 -21.40
CA GLU A 55 -2.20 6.63 -20.40
C GLU A 55 -3.01 7.90 -20.04
N ARG A 56 -4.06 8.22 -20.82
CA ARG A 56 -4.90 9.41 -20.70
C ARG A 56 -6.15 9.23 -19.84
N SER A 57 -6.49 8.02 -19.40
CA SER A 57 -7.61 7.82 -18.49
C SER A 57 -7.11 7.91 -17.04
N ASN A 58 -7.37 9.03 -16.36
CA ASN A 58 -7.23 9.17 -14.89
C ASN A 58 -8.15 8.22 -14.08
N ARG A 59 -8.76 7.22 -14.72
CA ARG A 59 -9.62 6.22 -14.12
C ARG A 59 -9.06 4.84 -14.47
N TRP A 60 -8.01 4.44 -13.76
CA TRP A 60 -7.62 3.04 -13.73
C TRP A 60 -8.74 2.26 -13.03
N SER A 61 -9.39 1.36 -13.75
CA SER A 61 -10.38 0.45 -13.18
C SER A 61 -9.67 -0.77 -12.59
N ALA A 62 -8.72 -0.56 -11.69
CA ALA A 62 -8.09 -1.67 -11.01
C ALA A 62 -9.10 -2.30 -10.05
N ASP A 63 -9.21 -3.64 -10.11
CA ASP A 63 -10.06 -4.39 -9.20
C ASP A 63 -9.36 -4.65 -7.85
N ASN A 64 -8.10 -4.21 -7.70
CA ASN A 64 -7.31 -4.28 -6.49
C ASN A 64 -6.30 -3.13 -6.45
N CYS A 65 -5.97 -2.65 -5.25
CA CYS A 65 -4.86 -1.73 -5.00
C CYS A 65 -4.25 -1.98 -3.62
N LEU A 66 -2.93 -1.89 -3.58
CA LEU A 66 -2.09 -1.97 -2.40
C LEU A 66 -1.46 -0.61 -2.15
N TYR A 67 -1.85 0.03 -1.07
CA TYR A 67 -1.26 1.26 -0.55
C TYR A 67 -0.09 0.90 0.36
N VAL A 68 1.01 1.63 0.22
CA VAL A 68 2.28 1.34 0.87
C VAL A 68 2.82 2.63 1.47
N SER A 69 3.02 2.64 2.77
CA SER A 69 3.76 3.68 3.49
C SER A 69 5.01 3.06 4.09
N VAL A 70 6.16 3.72 3.90
CA VAL A 70 7.44 3.27 4.45
C VAL A 70 8.13 4.46 5.11
N ASP A 71 8.52 4.27 6.36
CA ASP A 71 9.43 5.15 7.07
C ASP A 71 10.74 4.41 7.37
N ILE A 72 11.78 4.80 6.63
CA ILE A 72 13.09 4.13 6.70
C ILE A 72 13.80 4.48 8.02
N GLU A 73 13.55 5.66 8.57
CA GLU A 73 14.21 6.13 9.79
C GLU A 73 13.69 5.37 11.02
N SER A 74 12.36 5.17 11.12
CA SER A 74 11.79 4.33 12.18
C SER A 74 11.99 2.84 11.93
N GLY A 75 12.23 2.44 10.67
CA GLY A 75 12.38 1.03 10.27
C GLY A 75 11.06 0.28 10.12
N TYR A 76 9.94 1.01 10.03
CA TYR A 76 8.60 0.46 9.90
C TYR A 76 7.90 0.91 8.62
N GLY A 77 6.91 0.13 8.21
CA GLY A 77 5.95 0.53 7.19
C GLY A 77 4.58 -0.06 7.46
N ALA A 78 3.60 0.35 6.68
CA ALA A 78 2.24 -0.14 6.79
C ALA A 78 1.66 -0.34 5.40
N LEU A 79 0.84 -1.39 5.28
CA LEU A 79 0.16 -1.75 4.05
C LEU A 79 -1.34 -1.63 4.24
N ARG A 80 -2.03 -1.14 3.23
CA ARG A 80 -3.47 -1.23 3.13
C ARG A 80 -3.83 -1.80 1.79
N TRP A 81 -4.64 -2.84 1.78
CA TRP A 81 -5.13 -3.45 0.56
C TRP A 81 -6.62 -3.19 0.44
N TRP A 82 -7.04 -2.87 -0.78
CA TRP A 82 -8.42 -2.84 -1.18
C TRP A 82 -8.58 -3.69 -2.44
N GLY A 83 -9.65 -4.47 -2.53
CA GLY A 83 -9.97 -5.15 -3.79
C GLY A 83 -11.43 -5.57 -3.88
N LYS A 84 -11.97 -5.51 -5.10
CA LYS A 84 -13.29 -6.07 -5.41
C LYS A 84 -13.15 -7.58 -5.49
N ARG A 85 -13.45 -8.29 -4.41
CA ARG A 85 -13.73 -9.72 -4.53
C ARG A 85 -14.96 -9.84 -5.44
N ARG A 86 -14.81 -10.27 -6.71
CA ARG A 86 -15.97 -10.57 -7.55
C ARG A 86 -16.77 -11.66 -6.82
N PRO A 87 -18.00 -11.40 -6.35
CA PRO A 87 -18.76 -12.43 -5.69
C PRO A 87 -19.03 -13.53 -6.70
N THR A 88 -18.56 -14.75 -6.46
CA THR A 88 -18.91 -15.93 -7.27
C THR A 88 -20.38 -16.31 -7.11
N SER A 89 -21.11 -15.67 -6.19
CA SER A 89 -22.56 -15.78 -6.06
C SER A 89 -23.21 -14.43 -5.76
N ARG A 90 -24.46 -14.25 -6.22
CA ARG A 90 -25.31 -13.04 -6.08
C ARG A 90 -25.64 -12.61 -4.63
N ALA A 91 -24.97 -13.15 -3.61
CA ALA A 91 -25.24 -12.80 -2.22
C ALA A 91 -24.23 -11.76 -1.71
N SER A 92 -24.76 -10.60 -1.31
CA SER A 92 -24.13 -9.50 -0.56
C SER A 92 -22.89 -8.83 -1.17
N ALA A 93 -23.15 -7.85 -2.04
CA ALA A 93 -22.21 -6.76 -2.33
C ALA A 93 -22.13 -5.81 -1.12
N SER A 94 -21.45 -6.24 -0.05
CA SER A 94 -20.92 -5.32 0.95
C SER A 94 -19.66 -4.70 0.34
N ILE A 95 -19.76 -3.44 -0.08
CA ILE A 95 -18.64 -2.64 -0.60
C ILE A 95 -17.54 -2.48 0.49
N PHE A 96 -17.86 -2.84 1.73
CA PHE A 96 -17.06 -2.64 2.92
C PHE A 96 -16.28 -3.86 3.41
N ASP A 97 -16.51 -5.07 2.89
CA ASP A 97 -15.77 -6.28 3.30
C ASP A 97 -14.32 -6.35 2.76
N SER A 98 -13.85 -5.27 2.15
CA SER A 98 -12.78 -5.32 1.14
C SER A 98 -11.54 -4.50 1.49
N VAL A 99 -11.49 -3.83 2.64
CA VAL A 99 -10.33 -3.03 3.05
C VAL A 99 -9.63 -3.66 4.23
N TRP A 100 -8.37 -4.02 4.01
CA TRP A 100 -7.51 -4.68 4.99
C TRP A 100 -6.27 -3.84 5.22
N THR A 101 -5.78 -3.85 6.45
CA THR A 101 -4.53 -3.20 6.83
C THR A 101 -3.59 -4.26 7.39
N SER A 102 -2.27 -4.08 7.21
CA SER A 102 -1.28 -4.93 7.87
C SER A 102 -1.55 -5.00 9.36
N LEU A 103 -1.20 -6.14 9.96
CA LEU A 103 -1.25 -6.37 11.40
C LEU A 103 0.14 -6.79 11.88
N ASN A 104 0.61 -6.13 12.94
CA ASN A 104 1.79 -6.48 13.68
C ASN A 104 1.38 -6.90 15.10
N SER A 105 1.60 -8.18 15.42
CA SER A 105 1.34 -8.75 16.75
C SER A 105 2.31 -8.24 17.83
N SER A 106 3.46 -7.69 17.43
CA SER A 106 4.42 -6.98 18.28
C SER A 106 4.64 -5.55 17.77
N PRO A 107 3.66 -4.63 17.94
CA PRO A 107 3.77 -3.27 17.45
C PRO A 107 4.90 -2.49 18.15
N PRO A 108 5.46 -1.46 17.49
CA PRO A 108 6.45 -0.60 18.12
C PRO A 108 5.91 0.08 19.38
N ALA A 109 6.81 0.34 20.33
CA ALA A 109 6.47 1.00 21.59
C ALA A 109 5.97 2.44 21.35
N THR A 110 6.62 3.14 20.41
CA THR A 110 6.28 4.49 19.95
C THR A 110 5.59 4.41 18.59
N ASP A 111 4.60 5.27 18.36
CA ASP A 111 3.93 5.36 17.06
C ASP A 111 4.89 5.93 16.00
N PRO A 112 5.16 5.23 14.89
CA PRO A 112 6.01 5.72 13.80
C PRO A 112 5.33 6.78 12.93
N LEU A 113 4.03 7.08 13.14
CA LEU A 113 3.29 8.11 12.40
C LEU A 113 3.29 7.87 10.88
N LEU A 114 3.10 6.61 10.49
CA LEU A 114 3.04 6.18 9.10
C LEU A 114 1.79 6.75 8.41
N ILE A 115 1.97 7.46 7.30
CA ILE A 115 0.87 8.14 6.61
C ILE A 115 -0.07 7.12 5.95
N MET A 116 -1.35 7.19 6.28
CA MET A 116 -2.41 6.42 5.62
C MET A 116 -2.99 7.20 4.45
N ASP A 117 -3.33 8.47 4.65
CA ASP A 117 -3.87 9.35 3.62
C ASP A 117 -3.20 10.75 3.70
N PRO A 118 -2.28 11.08 2.76
CA PRO A 118 -1.63 12.38 2.73
C PRO A 118 -2.60 13.56 2.57
N GLY A 119 -3.77 13.36 1.95
CA GLY A 119 -4.76 14.41 1.75
C GLY A 119 -5.57 14.75 3.01
N ALA A 120 -5.79 13.76 3.87
CA ALA A 120 -6.49 13.93 5.15
C ALA A 120 -5.52 14.15 6.33
N GLY A 121 -4.24 13.79 6.17
CA GLY A 121 -3.26 13.78 7.27
C GLY A 121 -3.41 12.57 8.21
N ASP A 122 -4.22 11.58 7.84
CA ASP A 122 -4.50 10.41 8.68
C ASP A 122 -3.29 9.47 8.69
N CYS A 123 -2.95 8.97 9.88
CA CYS A 123 -1.89 7.97 10.07
C CYS A 123 -2.48 6.58 10.37
N TYR A 124 -1.71 5.55 10.06
CA TYR A 124 -2.03 4.19 10.47
C TYR A 124 -1.91 4.04 12.00
N PRO A 125 -2.72 3.17 12.63
CA PRO A 125 -2.49 2.79 14.02
C PRO A 125 -1.17 2.04 14.15
N ARG A 126 -0.50 2.15 15.30
CA ARG A 126 0.74 1.40 15.60
C ARG A 126 0.64 -0.11 15.37
N THR A 127 -0.55 -0.70 15.51
CA THR A 127 -0.78 -2.14 15.28
C THR A 127 -0.66 -2.52 13.82
N ALA A 128 -0.65 -1.56 12.89
CA ALA A 128 -0.42 -1.79 11.48
C ALA A 128 1.06 -1.66 11.07
N ALA A 129 1.90 -1.09 11.93
CA ALA A 129 3.30 -0.86 11.64
C ALA A 129 4.08 -2.18 11.66
N ILE A 130 4.45 -2.71 10.50
CA ILE A 130 5.27 -3.91 10.33
C ILE A 130 6.72 -3.52 10.00
N PRO A 131 7.72 -4.36 10.31
CA PRO A 131 9.11 -4.08 9.97
C PRO A 131 9.32 -3.89 8.46
N VAL A 132 10.18 -2.95 8.06
CA VAL A 132 10.54 -2.68 6.65
C VAL A 132 10.88 -3.94 5.83
N PRO A 133 11.64 -4.94 6.34
CA PRO A 133 11.86 -6.17 5.59
C PRO A 133 10.57 -6.93 5.22
N ARG A 134 9.57 -6.90 6.10
CA ARG A 134 8.26 -7.55 5.88
C ARG A 134 7.41 -6.80 4.87
N VAL A 135 7.55 -5.47 4.80
CA VAL A 135 6.96 -4.67 3.73
C VAL A 135 7.53 -5.09 2.38
N ARG A 136 8.86 -5.23 2.28
CA ARG A 136 9.53 -5.68 1.06
C ARG A 136 9.06 -7.07 0.62
N GLU A 137 9.02 -8.03 1.53
CA GLU A 137 8.54 -9.39 1.23
C GLU A 137 7.10 -9.38 0.70
N ALA A 138 6.22 -8.59 1.32
CA ALA A 138 4.83 -8.45 0.87
C ALA A 138 4.72 -7.80 -0.51
N LEU A 139 5.57 -6.81 -0.81
CA LEU A 139 5.64 -6.21 -2.15
C LEU A 139 6.12 -7.21 -3.20
N GLU A 140 7.15 -7.98 -2.89
CA GLU A 140 7.69 -9.02 -3.76
C GLU A 140 6.64 -10.09 -4.07
N GLU A 141 5.89 -10.54 -3.07
CA GLU A 141 4.79 -11.49 -3.27
C GLU A 141 3.66 -10.89 -4.11
N PHE A 142 3.16 -9.71 -3.74
CA PHE A 142 2.07 -9.02 -4.46
C PHE A 142 2.41 -8.85 -5.95
N CYS A 143 3.60 -8.33 -6.21
CA CYS A 143 4.07 -8.01 -7.55
C CYS A 143 4.48 -9.24 -8.35
N GLY A 144 4.99 -10.28 -7.69
CA GLY A 144 5.42 -11.54 -8.29
C GLY A 144 4.23 -12.40 -8.74
N LEU A 145 3.23 -12.57 -7.88
CA LEU A 145 2.05 -13.39 -8.17
C LEU A 145 1.13 -12.75 -9.21
N ARG A 146 1.05 -11.41 -9.26
CA ARG A 146 0.20 -10.64 -10.19
C ARG A 146 -1.27 -11.09 -10.19
N THR A 147 -1.74 -11.61 -9.06
CA THR A 147 -3.14 -12.00 -8.86
C THR A 147 -4.00 -10.81 -8.42
N GLY A 148 -3.37 -9.80 -7.81
CA GLY A 148 -4.07 -8.70 -7.15
C GLY A 148 -4.63 -9.06 -5.77
N GLU A 149 -4.44 -10.31 -5.34
CA GLU A 149 -4.79 -10.77 -4.00
C GLU A 149 -3.87 -10.16 -2.94
N ARG A 150 -4.30 -10.21 -1.68
CA ARG A 150 -3.46 -9.78 -0.56
C ARG A 150 -2.26 -10.73 -0.40
N PRO A 151 -1.05 -10.20 -0.16
CA PRO A 151 0.09 -11.01 0.25
C PRO A 151 -0.22 -11.87 1.48
N GLU A 152 0.05 -13.17 1.40
CA GLU A 152 -0.12 -14.12 2.50
C GLU A 152 1.09 -14.12 3.44
N CYS A 153 2.24 -13.59 3.00
CA CYS A 153 3.43 -13.56 3.83
C CYS A 153 3.27 -12.68 5.07
N ILE A 154 2.26 -11.83 5.22
CA ILE A 154 2.01 -11.00 6.41
C ILE A 154 0.60 -11.20 6.98
N GLU A 155 0.41 -10.78 8.23
CA GLU A 155 -0.91 -10.76 8.86
C GLU A 155 -1.70 -9.51 8.45
N TRP A 156 -3.02 -9.67 8.37
CA TRP A 156 -3.96 -8.61 8.00
C TRP A 156 -5.06 -8.51 9.04
N GLN A 157 -5.45 -7.28 9.34
CA GLN A 157 -6.67 -6.96 10.09
C GLN A 157 -7.67 -6.28 9.16
N LEU A 158 -8.95 -6.64 9.31
CA LEU A 158 -10.01 -5.91 8.63
C LEU A 158 -10.05 -4.50 9.22
N LEU A 159 -10.19 -3.48 8.37
CA LEU A 159 -10.42 -2.13 8.89
C LEU A 159 -11.82 -2.09 9.50
N ASP A 160 -11.88 -2.21 10.82
CA ASP A 160 -13.14 -2.31 11.57
C ASP A 160 -14.00 -1.05 11.30
N GLN A 161 -15.25 -1.26 10.90
CA GLN A 161 -16.18 -0.19 10.52
C GLN A 161 -16.76 0.57 11.72
N THR A 162 -16.04 0.65 12.84
CA THR A 162 -16.52 1.37 14.02
C THR A 162 -16.37 2.88 13.80
N TYR A 163 -17.41 3.48 13.22
CA TYR A 163 -17.82 4.86 13.45
C TYR A 163 -18.97 4.89 14.45
#